data_AF-L8PAR1-F1
#
_entry.id   AF-L8PAR1-F1
#
_cell.length_a   1.000
_cell.length_b   1.000
_cell.length_c   1.000
_cell.angle_alpha   90.00
_cell.angle_beta   90.00
_cell.angle_gamma   90.00
#
_symmetry.space_group_name_H-M   'P 1'
#
loop_
_entity.id
_entity.type
_entity.pdbx_description
1 polymer ?
#
loop_
_entity_poly.entity_id
_entity_poly.type
_entity_poly.pdbx_seq_one_letter_code
_entity_poly.pdbx_strand_id
1 'polypeptide(L)'
;MWCLFPQHGTGKKHERRIILEPWQQAIVDEHPWEFIRGLIHSDGCRITNWTTRMVAGQRKRYEYPRYFFSNKSDDIRKLFTNALDKVGVEWTTLARDSDPFNISIARKASVALMDTHVGPKH
;
A
#
# COMPACT_ATOMS: atom_id res chain seq x y z
N MET A 1 17.66 9.37 33.36
CA MET A 1 17.56 9.66 31.92
C MET A 1 16.41 8.84 31.36
N TRP A 2 15.37 9.51 30.88
CA TRP A 2 14.13 8.92 30.38
C TRP A 2 14.31 8.21 29.04
N CYS A 3 13.62 7.09 28.85
CA CYS A 3 13.13 6.67 27.54
C CYS A 3 11.74 6.03 27.70
N LEU A 4 10.70 6.83 27.48
CA LEU A 4 9.28 6.46 27.47
C LEU A 4 8.85 6.21 26.02
N PHE A 5 9.26 5.07 25.45
CA PHE A 5 8.50 4.52 24.33
C PHE A 5 7.52 3.49 24.90
N PRO A 6 6.23 3.53 24.55
CA PRO A 6 5.29 2.50 24.95
C PRO A 6 5.55 1.26 24.07
N GLN A 7 6.70 0.60 24.26
CA GLN A 7 6.91 -0.74 23.72
C GLN A 7 6.20 -1.79 24.57
N HIS A 8 5.65 -1.42 25.73
CA HIS A 8 5.03 -2.33 26.67
C HIS A 8 3.67 -2.84 26.18
N GLY A 9 3.69 -4.07 25.71
CA GLY A 9 2.55 -4.94 25.43
C GLY A 9 3.11 -6.35 25.26
N THR A 10 2.42 -7.37 25.74
CA THR A 10 2.90 -8.76 25.60
C THR A 10 2.98 -9.17 24.13
N GLY A 11 3.93 -10.04 23.78
CA GLY A 11 4.09 -10.56 22.40
C GLY A 11 4.80 -9.64 21.41
N LYS A 12 4.98 -10.12 20.17
CA LYS A 12 5.67 -9.33 19.13
C LYS A 12 4.78 -8.16 18.71
N LYS A 13 5.38 -7.00 18.42
CA LYS A 13 4.65 -5.78 18.02
C LYS A 13 3.62 -6.01 16.90
N HIS A 14 3.94 -6.84 15.90
CA HIS A 14 3.06 -7.11 14.76
C HIS A 14 1.93 -8.11 15.05
N GLU A 15 1.98 -8.79 16.19
CA GLU A 15 0.92 -9.70 16.68
C GLU A 15 -0.10 -8.95 17.55
N ARG A 16 0.18 -7.70 17.92
CA ARG A 16 -0.75 -6.86 18.69
C ARG A 16 -1.85 -6.34 17.78
N ARG A 17 -3.07 -6.35 18.30
CA ARG A 17 -4.25 -5.86 17.58
C ARG A 17 -4.15 -4.36 17.35
N ILE A 18 -4.42 -3.93 16.12
CA ILE A 18 -4.49 -2.52 15.74
C ILE A 18 -5.91 -2.26 15.25
N ILE A 19 -6.68 -1.52 16.05
CA ILE A 19 -8.03 -1.09 15.71
C ILE A 19 -8.04 0.43 15.79
N LEU A 20 -8.72 1.06 14.83
CA LEU A 20 -8.99 2.48 14.90
C LEU A 20 -10.12 2.74 15.89
N GLU A 21 -9.90 3.67 16.81
CA GLU A 21 -10.98 4.24 17.61
C GLU A 21 -12.00 4.95 16.70
N PRO A 22 -13.27 5.11 17.12
CA PRO A 22 -14.31 5.67 16.26
C PRO A 22 -13.95 7.03 15.63
N TRP A 23 -13.28 7.89 16.38
CA TRP A 23 -12.84 9.20 15.86
C TRP A 23 -11.71 9.08 14.83
N GLN A 24 -10.82 8.09 14.97
CA GLN A 24 -9.76 7.81 13.98
C GLN A 24 -10.37 7.26 12.69
N GLN A 25 -11.35 6.36 12.84
CA GLN A 25 -12.07 5.80 11.70
C GLN A 25 -12.80 6.90 10.93
N ALA A 26 -13.47 7.84 11.61
CA ALA A 26 -14.11 8.99 10.98
C ALA A 26 -13.12 9.82 10.13
N ILE A 27 -11.91 10.08 10.64
CA ILE A 27 -10.87 10.82 9.90
C ILE A 27 -10.40 10.04 8.67
N VAL A 28 -10.14 8.73 8.81
CA VAL A 28 -9.74 7.88 7.67
C VAL A 28 -10.86 7.81 6.64
N ASP A 29 -12.11 7.82 7.09
CA ASP A 29 -13.27 7.79 6.22
C ASP A 29 -13.48 9.09 5.45
N GLU A 30 -13.21 10.23 6.07
CA GLU A 30 -13.28 11.56 5.45
C GLU A 30 -12.10 11.83 4.51
N HIS A 31 -10.92 11.31 4.87
CA HIS A 31 -9.64 11.57 4.16
C HIS A 31 -8.92 10.27 3.75
N PRO A 32 -9.54 9.41 2.92
CA PRO A 32 -8.98 8.11 2.58
C PRO A 32 -7.70 8.23 1.75
N TRP A 33 -7.57 9.25 0.89
CA TRP A 33 -6.41 9.43 0.03
C TRP A 33 -5.17 9.86 0.80
N GLU A 34 -5.33 10.75 1.78
CA GLU A 34 -4.28 11.17 2.69
C GLU A 34 -3.77 9.99 3.52
N PHE A 35 -4.68 9.14 3.99
CA PHE A 35 -4.36 7.91 4.69
C PHE A 35 -3.58 6.91 3.80
N ILE A 36 -4.08 6.64 2.59
CA ILE A 36 -3.41 5.79 1.59
C ILE A 36 -2.01 6.32 1.27
N ARG A 37 -1.89 7.64 1.04
CA ARG A 37 -0.59 8.28 0.77
C ARG A 37 0.37 8.07 1.93
N GLY A 38 -0.09 8.28 3.17
CA GLY A 38 0.70 8.05 4.38
C GLY A 38 1.25 6.62 4.45
N LEU A 39 0.39 5.62 4.22
CA LEU A 39 0.79 4.21 4.27
C LEU A 39 1.74 3.81 3.13
N ILE A 40 1.50 4.29 1.91
CA ILE A 40 2.45 4.10 0.80
C ILE A 40 3.79 4.78 1.10
N HIS A 41 3.76 5.93 1.78
CA HIS A 41 4.97 6.63 2.15
C HIS A 41 5.79 5.90 3.21
N SER A 42 5.14 5.31 4.22
CA SER A 42 5.81 4.56 5.29
C SER A 42 6.31 3.17 4.83
N ASP A 43 5.43 2.33 4.30
CA ASP A 43 5.69 0.90 4.09
C ASP A 43 5.39 0.43 2.66
N GLY A 44 5.17 1.38 1.75
CA GLY A 44 4.96 1.10 0.33
C GLY A 44 6.06 1.61 -0.59
N CYS A 45 5.93 1.25 -1.87
CA CYS A 45 6.78 1.76 -2.93
C CYS A 45 6.00 1.84 -4.24
N ARG A 46 6.50 2.69 -5.14
CA ARG A 46 6.07 2.77 -6.54
C ARG A 46 7.24 2.35 -7.42
N ILE A 47 7.06 1.32 -8.22
CA ILE A 47 8.11 0.83 -9.14
C ILE A 47 7.60 0.83 -10.57
N THR A 48 8.49 1.10 -11.52
CA THR A 48 8.19 0.98 -12.95
C THR A 48 8.94 -0.21 -13.51
N ASN A 49 8.22 -1.29 -13.82
CA ASN A 49 8.80 -2.40 -14.55
C ASN A 49 8.79 -2.09 -16.05
N TRP A 50 9.78 -2.57 -16.79
CA TRP A 50 9.85 -2.33 -18.22
C TRP A 50 10.23 -3.60 -18.99
N THR A 51 9.76 -3.68 -20.22
CA THR A 51 10.14 -4.74 -21.17
C THR A 51 10.21 -4.16 -22.58
N THR A 52 10.92 -4.82 -23.48
CA THR A 52 10.98 -4.43 -24.89
C THR A 52 10.24 -5.44 -25.74
N ARG A 53 9.35 -4.96 -26.62
CA ARG A 53 8.64 -5.80 -27.58
C ARG A 53 8.86 -5.26 -28.99
N MET A 54 9.04 -6.15 -29.95
CA MET A 54 9.04 -5.80 -31.37
C MET A 54 7.60 -5.54 -31.84
N VAL A 55 7.35 -4.36 -32.41
CA VAL A 55 6.06 -3.96 -32.99
C VAL A 55 6.35 -3.34 -34.34
N ALA A 56 5.79 -3.91 -35.42
CA ALA A 56 6.00 -3.46 -36.79
C ALA A 56 7.50 -3.25 -37.17
N GLY A 57 8.37 -4.16 -36.72
CA GLY A 57 9.82 -4.08 -37.01
C GLY A 57 10.61 -3.10 -36.14
N GLN A 58 9.97 -2.37 -35.22
CA GLN A 58 10.64 -1.47 -34.28
C GLN A 58 10.61 -2.02 -32.85
N ARG A 59 11.71 -1.84 -32.11
CA ARG A 59 11.79 -2.19 -30.69
C ARG A 59 11.14 -1.10 -29.86
N LYS A 60 10.00 -1.40 -29.24
CA LYS A 60 9.28 -0.47 -28.35
C LYS A 60 9.44 -0.88 -26.89
N ARG A 61 9.80 0.08 -26.03
CA ARG A 61 9.83 -0.09 -24.58
C ARG A 61 8.42 0.10 -24.03
N TYR A 62 7.99 -0.83 -23.20
CA TYR A 62 6.72 -0.80 -22.48
C TYR A 62 7.00 -0.71 -20.99
N GLU A 63 6.36 0.26 -20.35
CA GLU A 63 6.48 0.52 -18.92
C GLU A 63 5.18 0.17 -18.20
N TYR A 64 5.32 -0.49 -17.07
CA TYR A 64 4.24 -0.98 -16.23
C TYR A 64 4.49 -0.47 -14.80
N PRO A 65 4.05 0.75 -14.49
CA PRO A 65 4.09 1.27 -13.12
C PRO A 65 3.18 0.42 -12.22
N ARG A 66 3.63 0.21 -10.99
CA ARG A 66 2.95 -0.60 -9.97
C ARG A 66 3.23 -0.01 -8.60
N TYR A 67 2.25 -0.12 -7.70
CA TYR A 67 2.46 0.13 -6.28
C TYR A 67 2.51 -1.19 -5.51
N PHE A 68 3.35 -1.22 -4.49
CA PHE A 68 3.41 -2.29 -3.50
C PHE A 68 3.28 -1.70 -2.11
N PHE A 69 2.66 -2.46 -1.22
CA PHE A 69 2.60 -2.19 0.21
C PHE A 69 2.90 -3.49 0.96
N SER A 70 3.87 -3.45 1.87
CA SER A 70 4.37 -4.65 2.55
C SER A 70 4.35 -4.44 4.06
N ASN A 71 3.48 -5.15 4.77
CA ASN A 71 3.39 -5.03 6.23
C ASN A 71 3.04 -6.36 6.90
N LYS A 72 3.75 -6.71 7.98
CA LYS A 72 3.52 -7.96 8.73
C LYS A 72 2.20 -7.95 9.51
N SER A 73 1.69 -6.79 9.90
CA SER A 73 0.42 -6.71 10.63
C SER A 73 -0.76 -6.89 9.68
N ASP A 74 -1.56 -7.92 9.93
CA ASP A 74 -2.80 -8.19 9.18
C ASP A 74 -3.80 -7.05 9.32
N ASP A 75 -3.88 -6.45 10.50
CA ASP A 75 -4.78 -5.32 10.76
C ASP A 75 -4.39 -4.09 9.95
N ILE A 76 -3.09 -3.75 9.88
CA ILE A 76 -2.62 -2.65 9.02
C ILE A 76 -2.92 -2.95 7.55
N ARG A 77 -2.68 -4.18 7.08
CA ARG A 77 -3.01 -4.55 5.70
C ARG A 77 -4.51 -4.42 5.43
N LYS A 78 -5.38 -4.83 6.35
CA LYS A 78 -6.84 -4.67 6.22
C LYS A 78 -7.26 -3.20 6.19
N LEU A 79 -6.70 -2.36 7.06
CA LEU A 79 -6.98 -0.92 7.04
C LEU A 79 -6.59 -0.30 5.70
N PHE A 80 -5.41 -0.66 5.17
CA PHE A 80 -4.96 -0.22 3.87
C PHE A 80 -5.92 -0.65 2.76
N THR A 81 -6.24 -1.95 2.68
CA THR A 81 -7.10 -2.49 1.62
C THR A 81 -8.52 -1.97 1.67
N ASN A 82 -9.09 -1.79 2.86
CA ASN A 82 -10.42 -1.19 3.02
C ASN A 82 -10.45 0.25 2.49
N ALA A 83 -9.39 1.03 2.74
CA ALA A 83 -9.27 2.36 2.19
C ALA A 83 -9.15 2.35 0.66
N LEU A 84 -8.37 1.41 0.09
CA LEU A 84 -8.29 1.22 -1.36
C LEU A 84 -9.65 0.87 -1.98
N ASP A 85 -10.38 -0.06 -1.38
CA ASP A 85 -11.71 -0.49 -1.84
C ASP A 85 -12.69 0.69 -1.85
N LYS A 86 -12.65 1.54 -0.81
CA LYS A 86 -13.50 2.73 -0.69
C LYS A 86 -13.30 3.72 -1.84
N VAL A 87 -12.08 3.82 -2.37
CA VAL A 87 -11.73 4.74 -3.46
C VAL A 87 -11.70 4.05 -4.83
N GLY A 88 -12.13 2.78 -4.92
CA GLY A 88 -12.18 2.03 -6.18
C GLY A 88 -10.80 1.64 -6.72
N VAL A 89 -9.77 1.60 -5.88
CA VAL A 89 -8.43 1.13 -6.26
C VAL A 89 -8.40 -0.39 -6.14
N GLU A 90 -8.27 -1.05 -7.28
CA GLU A 90 -8.20 -2.50 -7.32
C GLU A 90 -6.78 -3.00 -6.97
N TRP A 91 -6.73 -4.01 -6.10
CA TRP A 91 -5.49 -4.59 -5.59
C TRP A 91 -5.55 -6.13 -5.58
N THR A 92 -4.39 -6.75 -5.39
CA THR A 92 -4.29 -8.20 -5.19
C THR A 92 -3.25 -8.50 -4.12
N THR A 93 -3.35 -9.66 -3.48
CA THR A 93 -2.35 -10.11 -2.50
C THR A 93 -1.33 -11.01 -3.19
N LEU A 94 -0.04 -10.70 -3.00
CA LEU A 94 1.06 -11.56 -3.45
C LEU A 94 1.59 -12.35 -2.25
N ALA A 95 1.40 -13.66 -2.27
CA ALA A 95 2.11 -14.58 -1.40
C ALA A 95 3.47 -14.91 -2.04
N ARG A 96 4.57 -14.59 -1.36
CA ARG A 96 5.87 -15.25 -1.61
C ARG A 96 6.06 -16.24 -0.46
N ASP A 97 6.10 -17.53 -0.79
CA ASP A 97 6.41 -18.62 0.13
C ASP A 97 5.65 -18.58 1.46
N SER A 98 4.36 -18.93 1.39
CA SER A 98 3.41 -19.10 2.51
C SER A 98 2.80 -17.82 3.11
N ASP A 99 3.48 -16.67 3.11
CA ASP A 99 2.98 -15.51 3.85
C ASP A 99 2.51 -14.33 2.97
N PRO A 100 1.19 -14.03 2.94
CA PRO A 100 0.60 -12.99 2.09
C PRO A 100 0.69 -11.58 2.71
N PHE A 101 1.92 -11.10 2.96
CA PHE A 101 2.15 -9.76 3.54
C PHE A 101 2.25 -8.62 2.51
N ASN A 102 2.12 -8.91 1.22
CA ASN A 102 2.33 -7.94 0.14
C ASN A 102 1.02 -7.65 -0.60
N ILE A 103 0.61 -6.39 -0.59
CA ILE A 103 -0.50 -5.87 -1.41
C ILE A 103 0.10 -5.25 -2.68
N SER A 104 -0.44 -5.62 -3.83
CA SER A 104 0.03 -5.21 -5.15
C SER A 104 -1.07 -4.52 -5.93
N ILE A 105 -0.78 -3.32 -6.43
CA ILE A 105 -1.65 -2.52 -7.29
C ILE A 105 -0.96 -2.36 -8.64
N ALA A 106 -1.46 -3.07 -9.65
CA ALA A 106 -0.84 -3.12 -10.98
C ALA A 106 -1.83 -2.86 -12.13
N ARG A 107 -3.14 -2.75 -11.86
CA ARG A 107 -4.13 -2.42 -12.87
C ARG A 107 -3.95 -0.96 -13.29
N LYS A 108 -3.89 -0.71 -14.60
CA LYS A 108 -3.53 0.61 -15.15
C LYS A 108 -4.42 1.74 -14.63
N ALA A 109 -5.73 1.50 -14.54
CA ALA A 109 -6.68 2.49 -14.02
C ALA A 109 -6.42 2.81 -12.54
N SER A 110 -6.23 1.77 -11.72
CA SER A 110 -5.94 1.91 -10.30
C SER A 110 -4.58 2.59 -10.04
N VAL A 111 -3.56 2.28 -10.85
CA VAL A 111 -2.26 2.96 -10.78
C VAL A 111 -2.39 4.44 -11.17
N ALA A 112 -3.21 4.79 -12.17
CA ALA A 112 -3.46 6.18 -12.53
C ALA A 112 -4.19 6.95 -11.42
N LEU A 113 -5.16 6.32 -10.73
CA LEU A 113 -5.79 6.90 -9.54
C LEU A 113 -4.76 7.13 -8.43
N MET A 114 -3.93 6.13 -8.13
CA MET A 114 -2.86 6.25 -7.15
C MET A 114 -1.87 7.35 -7.53
N ASP A 115 -1.47 7.47 -8.80
CA ASP A 115 -0.57 8.53 -9.27
C ASP A 115 -1.17 9.94 -9.10
N THR A 116 -2.48 10.08 -9.31
CA THR A 116 -3.19 11.35 -9.16
C THR A 116 -3.24 11.79 -7.69
N HIS A 117 -3.47 10.85 -6.77
CA HIS A 117 -3.74 11.17 -5.38
C HIS A 117 -2.56 10.95 -4.43
N VAL A 118 -1.67 10.01 -4.68
CA VAL A 118 -0.49 9.75 -3.83
C VAL A 118 0.68 10.62 -4.29
N GLY A 119 0.92 10.68 -5.60
CA GLY A 119 2.08 11.36 -6.18
C GLY A 119 3.40 10.61 -5.95
N PRO A 120 4.50 11.08 -6.55
CA PRO A 120 5.83 10.52 -6.31
C PRO A 120 6.31 10.80 -4.88
N LYS A 121 7.01 9.82 -4.27
CA LYS A 121 7.75 10.02 -3.01
C LYS A 121 8.82 11.10 -3.26
N HIS A 122 8.71 12.25 -2.60
CA HIS A 122 9.74 13.30 -2.58
C HIS A 122 10.54 13.22 -1.28
#